data_AF-A0A1G3SNY9-F1
#
_entry.id   AF-A0A1G3SNY9-F1
#
_cell.length_a   1.000
_cell.length_b   1.000
_cell.length_c   1.000
_cell.angle_alpha   90.00
_cell.angle_beta   90.00
_cell.angle_gamma   90.00
#
_symmetry.space_group_name_H-M   'P 1'
#
loop_
_entity.id
_entity.type
_entity.pdbx_description
1 polymer ?
#
loop_
_entity_poly.entity_id
_entity_poly.type
_entity_poly.pdbx_seq_one_letter_code
_entity_poly.pdbx_strand_id
1 'polypeptide(L)' 'MENRSIFALDGITGMLIATVLLLSILAGLTVWGLGVQQGSAANYYQVENEKDIKMFSTENATHRVDVK' A
#
# COMPACT_ATOMS: atom_id res chain seq x y z
N MET A 1 30.02 36.22 2.56
CA MET A 1 28.94 35.25 2.84
C MET A 1 28.58 34.62 1.51
N GLU A 2 29.17 33.47 1.23
CA GLU A 2 29.05 32.74 -0.03
C GLU A 2 27.75 31.94 -0.03
N ASN A 3 26.67 32.57 -0.50
CA ASN A 3 25.39 31.88 -0.65
C ASN A 3 25.46 30.91 -1.84
N ARG A 4 25.76 29.65 -1.51
CA ARG A 4 24.85 28.53 -1.80
C ARG A 4 24.45 28.36 -3.27
N SER A 5 25.42 28.38 -4.19
CA SER A 5 25.17 28.08 -5.60
C SER A 5 25.37 26.59 -5.92
N ILE A 6 24.75 25.71 -5.12
CA ILE A 6 24.71 24.26 -5.42
C ILE A 6 23.58 23.93 -6.42
N PHE A 7 22.79 24.94 -6.80
CA PHE A 7 21.80 24.91 -7.87
C PHE A 7 22.09 25.99 -8.92
N ALA A 8 23.36 26.23 -9.26
CA ALA A 8 23.78 27.24 -10.26
C ALA A 8 23.46 26.85 -11.72
N LEU A 9 22.56 25.91 -11.94
CA LEU A 9 21.98 25.64 -13.25
C LEU A 9 20.72 26.49 -13.32
N ASP A 10 20.57 27.32 -14.36
CA ASP A 10 19.45 28.26 -14.58
C ASP A 10 18.14 27.76 -13.94
N GLY A 11 17.45 28.61 -13.16
CA GLY A 11 16.49 28.17 -12.13
C GLY A 11 15.41 27.18 -12.61
N ILE A 12 15.02 27.27 -13.89
CA ILE A 12 14.09 26.34 -14.55
C ILE A 12 14.71 24.95 -14.72
N THR A 13 15.97 24.85 -15.13
CA THR A 13 16.66 23.57 -15.31
C THR A 13 16.87 22.85 -13.98
N GLY A 14 17.23 23.59 -12.92
CA GLY A 14 17.32 23.04 -11.57
C GLY A 14 15.98 22.51 -11.07
N MET A 15 14.88 23.24 -11.35
CA MET A 15 13.52 22.79 -11.04
C MET A 15 13.18 21.48 -11.76
N LEU A 16 13.44 21.38 -13.08
CA LEU A 16 13.11 20.20 -13.87
C LEU A 16 13.88 18.95 -13.40
N ILE A 17 15.15 19.09 -13.05
CA ILE A 17 15.93 17.97 -12.51
C ILE A 17 15.34 17.50 -11.17
N ALA A 18 14.99 18.44 -10.29
CA ALA A 18 14.41 18.11 -8.99
C ALA A 18 13.04 17.43 -9.12
N THR A 19 12.18 17.89 -10.03
CA THR A 19 10.86 17.28 -10.24
C THR A 19 10.97 15.86 -10.80
N VAL A 20 11.85 15.62 -11.78
CA VAL A 20 12.09 14.27 -12.31
C VAL A 20 12.62 13.34 -11.23
N LEU A 21 13.53 13.82 -10.37
CA LEU A 21 14.07 13.04 -9.26
C LEU A 21 12.97 12.65 -8.27
N LEU A 22 12.13 13.61 -7.88
CA LEU A 22 11.01 13.37 -6.97
C LEU A 22 9.98 12.39 -7.56
N LEU A 23 9.62 12.55 -8.84
CA LEU A 23 8.69 11.66 -9.52
C LEU A 23 9.26 10.24 -9.67
N SER A 24 10.55 10.11 -9.93
CA SER A 24 11.22 8.80 -10.03
C SER A 24 11.19 8.07 -8.69
N ILE A 25 11.50 8.78 -7.60
CA ILE A 25 11.43 8.24 -6.24
C ILE A 25 10.00 7.85 -5.89
N LEU A 26 9.03 8.72 -6.19
CA LEU A 26 7.60 8.46 -5.96
C LEU A 26 7.15 7.20 -6.69
N ALA A 27 7.40 7.10 -7.99
CA ALA A 27 7.00 5.93 -8.79
C ALA A 27 7.63 4.63 -8.26
N GLY A 28 8.93 4.66 -7.91
CA GLY A 28 9.62 3.52 -7.32
C GLY A 28 8.99 3.06 -6.00
N LEU A 29 8.74 4.00 -5.08
CA LEU A 29 8.08 3.71 -3.81
C LEU A 29 6.65 3.21 -3.99
N THR A 30 5.90 3.74 -4.95
CA THR A 30 4.53 3.30 -5.24
C THR A 30 4.49 1.86 -5.73
N VAL A 31 5.33 1.50 -6.72
CA VAL A 31 5.38 0.13 -7.25
C VAL A 31 5.79 -0.86 -6.16
N TRP A 32 6.79 -0.51 -5.35
CA TRP A 32 7.19 -1.36 -4.22
C TRP A 32 6.06 -1.49 -3.19
N GLY A 33 5.43 -0.38 -2.82
CA GLY A 33 4.30 -0.37 -1.88
C GLY A 33 3.14 -1.26 -2.34
N LEU A 34 2.81 -1.24 -3.63
CA LEU A 34 1.79 -2.12 -4.22
C LEU A 34 2.21 -3.60 -4.15
N GLY A 35 3.49 -3.90 -4.42
CA GLY A 35 4.01 -5.27 -4.31
C GLY A 35 3.92 -5.84 -2.89
N VAL A 36 4.26 -5.03 -1.88
CA VAL A 36 4.12 -5.41 -0.47
C VAL A 36 2.65 -5.61 -0.09
N GLN A 37 1.77 -4.70 -0.53
CA GLN A 37 0.33 -4.82 -0.27
C GLN A 37 -0.26 -6.09 -0.89
N GLN A 38 0.11 -6.42 -2.13
CA GLN A 38 -0.32 -7.64 -2.79
C GLN A 38 0.19 -8.89 -2.07
N GLY A 39 1.46 -8.88 -1.64
CA GLY A 39 2.04 -9.97 -0.85
C GLY A 39 1.29 -10.17 0.47
N SER A 40 1.08 -9.11 1.25
CA SER A 40 0.36 -9.19 2.53
C SER A 40 -1.10 -9.60 2.36
N ALA A 41 -1.78 -9.16 1.30
CA ALA A 41 -3.16 -9.58 1.01
C ALA A 41 -3.27 -11.07 0.67
N ALA A 42 -2.22 -11.66 0.10
CA ALA A 42 -2.12 -13.10 -0.17
C ALA A 42 -1.72 -13.93 1.06
N ASN A 43 -1.35 -13.31 2.19
CA ASN A 43 -1.05 -13.98 3.44
C ASN A 43 -2.29 -14.04 4.34
N TYR A 44 -3.29 -14.78 3.90
CA TYR A 44 -4.50 -15.03 4.69
C TYR A 44 -4.23 -16.01 5.84
N TYR A 45 -4.90 -15.80 6.96
CA TYR A 45 -4.92 -16.77 8.05
C TYR A 45 -5.59 -18.06 7.58
N GLN A 46 -4.92 -19.18 7.79
CA GLN A 46 -5.54 -20.49 7.59
C GLN A 46 -6.41 -20.82 8.80
N VAL A 47 -7.64 -21.27 8.53
CA VAL A 47 -8.53 -21.77 9.56
C VAL A 47 -8.20 -23.24 9.78
N GLU A 48 -7.36 -23.53 10.76
CA GLU A 48 -7.11 -24.90 11.17
C GLU A 48 -8.33 -25.46 11.92
N ASN A 49 -8.71 -26.70 11.59
CA ASN A 49 -9.83 -27.40 12.21
C ASN A 49 -11.16 -26.62 12.22
N GLU A 50 -11.58 -26.17 11.04
CA GLU A 50 -12.87 -25.49 10.78
C GLU A 50 -14.09 -26.18 11.44
N LYS A 51 -14.07 -27.52 11.59
CA LYS A 51 -15.15 -28.30 12.22
C LYS A 51 -15.19 -28.19 13.75
N ASP A 52 -14.10 -27.79 14.37
CA ASP A 52 -13.99 -27.62 15.82
C ASP A 52 -14.35 -26.19 16.26
N ILE A 53 -14.59 -25.28 15.30
CA ILE A 53 -15.01 -23.91 15.58
C ILE A 53 -16.47 -23.91 16.04
N LYS A 54 -16.66 -23.71 17.33
CA LYS A 54 -17.99 -23.66 17.96
C LYS A 54 -18.68 -22.33 17.65
N MET A 55 -19.89 -22.40 17.07
CA MET A 55 -20.79 -21.24 17.00
C MET A 55 -21.50 -21.08 18.35
N PHE A 56 -21.10 -20.07 19.13
CA PHE A 56 -21.66 -19.81 20.46
C PHE A 56 -22.95 -18.98 20.45
N SER A 57 -23.18 -18.19 19.39
CA SER A 57 -24.37 -17.33 19.28
C SER A 57 -25.45 -17.99 18.42
N THR A 58 -26.60 -18.27 19.04
CA THR A 58 -27.80 -18.76 18.36
C THR A 58 -28.49 -17.70 17.49
N GLU A 59 -28.29 -16.40 17.78
CA GLU A 59 -28.81 -15.28 16.99
C GLU A 59 -28.13 -15.12 15.62
N ASN A 60 -26.95 -15.73 15.41
CA ASN A 60 -26.29 -15.70 14.10
C ASN A 60 -27.10 -16.41 13.00
N ALA A 61 -28.03 -17.31 13.36
CA ALA A 61 -28.89 -18.01 12.40
C ALA A 61 -29.85 -17.05 11.66
N THR A 62 -30.27 -15.95 12.30
CA THR A 62 -31.20 -14.96 11.74
C THR A 62 -30.58 -14.08 10.65
N HIS A 63 -29.26 -14.07 10.50
CA HIS A 63 -28.55 -13.27 9.49
C HIS A 63 -28.15 -14.06 8.24
N ARG A 64 -28.50 -15.36 8.16
CA ARG A 64 -28.29 -16.16 6.95
C ARG A 64 -29.45 -15.91 5.97
N VAL A 65 -29.15 -15.23 4.86
CA VAL A 65 -30.08 -15.12 3.73
C VAL A 65 -29.73 -16.20 2.73
N ASP A 66 -30.61 -17.19 2.58
CA ASP A 66 -30.48 -18.24 1.57
C ASP A 66 -30.91 -17.68 0.22
N VAL A 67 -29.98 -17.59 -0.74
CA VAL A 67 -30.30 -17.14 -2.10
C VAL A 67 -30.78 -18.37 -2.88
N LYS A 68 -32.09 -18.42 -3.12
CA LYS A 68 -32.75 -19.47 -3.91
C LYS A 68 -32.50 -19.32 -5.41
#